data_AF-A0A0C2YXH5-F1
#
_entry.id   AF-A0A0C2YXH5-F1
#
_cell.length_a   1.000
_cell.length_b   1.000
_cell.length_c   1.000
_cell.angle_alpha   90.00
_cell.angle_beta   90.00
_cell.angle_gamma   90.00
#
_symmetry.space_group_name_H-M   'P 1'
#
loop_
_entity.id
_entity.type
_entity.pdbx_description
1 polymer ?
#
loop_
_entity_poly.entity_id
_entity_poly.type
_entity_poly.pdbx_seq_one_letter_code
_entity_poly.pdbx_strand_id
1 'polypeptide(L)'
;MPIAVKSCLDVVFWISDQALNDREYIQPQKLHRLLYLSQAYFAVAYHGRKLMPATFVTDAFGPVEPTVFHAFAYGRPTMIEGNMLSEQVSHFLDGIWRRYGPYTADQLTKKIIEHAPVALAMAKGQNEEIPFADMVKYYSEAAAARNNPASNVDSIDTVMKPRMMRSQTGKPVTVAAWKPKPASVKKDE
;
A
#
# COMPACT_ATOMS: atom_id res chain seq x y z
N MET A 1 -10.65 -1.64 13.91
CA MET A 1 -9.98 -0.34 13.64
C MET A 1 -10.60 0.26 12.38
N PRO A 2 -10.88 1.58 12.34
CA PRO A 2 -11.51 2.21 11.17
C PRO A 2 -10.56 2.18 9.97
N ILE A 3 -11.10 2.16 8.75
CA ILE A 3 -10.35 2.29 7.50
C ILE A 3 -9.70 3.70 7.44
N ALA A 4 -8.53 3.85 6.82
CA ALA A 4 -7.78 5.11 6.87
C ALA A 4 -8.34 6.22 5.96
N VAL A 5 -8.94 5.86 4.83
CA VAL A 5 -9.64 6.77 3.92
C VAL A 5 -11.10 6.38 3.73
N LYS A 6 -11.92 7.31 3.22
CA LYS A 6 -13.36 7.11 3.04
C LYS A 6 -13.66 6.32 1.76
N SER A 7 -12.89 6.53 0.71
CA SER A 7 -13.06 5.89 -0.59
C SER A 7 -11.74 5.44 -1.19
N CYS A 8 -11.76 4.38 -2.00
CA CYS A 8 -10.62 3.98 -2.83
C CYS A 8 -10.22 5.11 -3.80
N LEU A 9 -11.20 5.91 -4.26
CA LEU A 9 -10.97 7.06 -5.13
C LEU A 9 -10.04 8.11 -4.52
N ASP A 10 -10.04 8.27 -3.18
CA ASP A 10 -9.15 9.22 -2.50
C ASP A 10 -7.67 8.86 -2.75
N VAL A 11 -7.34 7.57 -2.75
CA VAL A 11 -5.99 7.06 -3.04
C VAL A 11 -5.70 7.12 -4.55
N VAL A 12 -6.67 6.76 -5.38
CA VAL A 12 -6.54 6.79 -6.85
C VAL A 12 -6.21 8.19 -7.36
N PHE A 13 -6.96 9.20 -6.91
CA PHE A 13 -6.72 10.57 -7.33
C PHE A 13 -5.38 11.07 -6.84
N TRP A 14 -4.99 10.78 -5.60
CA TRP A 14 -3.67 11.14 -5.10
C TRP A 14 -2.55 10.54 -5.98
N ILE A 15 -2.63 9.25 -6.34
CA ILE A 15 -1.62 8.60 -7.20
C ILE A 15 -1.63 9.21 -8.61
N SER A 16 -2.81 9.46 -9.16
CA SER A 16 -2.97 10.05 -10.49
C SER A 16 -2.40 11.46 -10.55
N ASP A 17 -2.64 12.27 -9.51
CA ASP A 17 -2.12 13.63 -9.40
C ASP A 17 -0.60 13.62 -9.25
N GLN A 18 0.00 12.63 -8.54
CA GLN A 18 1.46 12.47 -8.52
C GLN A 18 2.04 12.15 -9.90
N ALA A 19 1.40 11.24 -10.64
CA ALA A 19 1.83 10.92 -12.01
C ALA A 19 1.80 12.18 -12.91
N LEU A 20 0.73 12.97 -12.81
CA LEU A 20 0.60 14.23 -13.55
C LEU A 20 1.67 15.25 -13.17
N ASN A 21 2.03 15.37 -11.88
CA ASN A 21 3.13 16.22 -11.41
C ASN A 21 4.47 15.79 -12.00
N ASP A 22 4.69 14.48 -12.17
CA ASP A 22 5.85 13.88 -12.83
C ASP A 22 5.73 13.89 -14.37
N ARG A 23 4.69 14.54 -14.92
CA ARG A 23 4.38 14.63 -16.37
C ARG A 23 4.17 13.28 -17.04
N GLU A 24 3.73 12.29 -16.28
CA GLU A 24 3.40 10.95 -16.76
C GLU A 24 1.87 10.76 -16.74
N TYR A 25 1.33 10.15 -17.80
CA TYR A 25 -0.02 9.59 -17.73
C TYR A 25 0.06 8.19 -17.14
N ILE A 26 -0.59 7.97 -15.99
CA ILE A 26 -0.56 6.67 -15.35
C ILE A 26 -1.43 5.65 -16.11
N GLN A 27 -0.80 4.55 -16.51
CA GLN A 27 -1.52 3.44 -17.15
C GLN A 27 -2.43 2.75 -16.12
N PRO A 28 -3.66 2.32 -16.50
CA PRO A 28 -4.58 1.64 -15.58
C PRO A 28 -3.97 0.43 -14.87
N GLN A 29 -3.17 -0.37 -15.57
CA GLN A 29 -2.48 -1.52 -14.96
C GLN A 29 -1.50 -1.10 -13.86
N LYS A 30 -0.67 -0.08 -14.12
CA LYS A 30 0.28 0.49 -13.14
C LYS A 30 -0.47 1.03 -11.92
N LEU A 31 -1.57 1.76 -12.15
CA LEU A 31 -2.43 2.28 -11.08
C LEU A 31 -2.93 1.16 -10.16
N HIS A 32 -3.55 0.10 -10.70
CA HIS A 32 -4.06 -1.00 -9.87
C HIS A 32 -2.97 -1.73 -9.09
N ARG A 33 -1.76 -1.81 -9.65
CA ARG A 33 -0.61 -2.46 -9.00
C ARG A 33 -0.15 -1.61 -7.82
N LEU A 34 -0.08 -0.28 -8.00
CA LEU A 34 0.21 0.66 -6.91
C LEU A 34 -0.88 0.66 -5.84
N LEU A 35 -2.17 0.54 -6.21
CA LEU A 35 -3.27 0.41 -5.22
C LEU A 35 -3.11 -0.86 -4.37
N TYR A 36 -2.84 -2.00 -5.02
CA TYR A 36 -2.62 -3.27 -4.32
C TYR A 36 -1.45 -3.18 -3.35
N LEU A 37 -0.30 -2.67 -3.80
CA LEU A 37 0.88 -2.47 -2.96
C LEU A 37 0.61 -1.48 -1.81
N SER A 38 -0.09 -0.37 -2.08
CA SER A 38 -0.46 0.62 -1.07
C SER A 38 -1.28 -0.02 0.05
N GLN A 39 -2.28 -0.84 -0.30
CA GLN A 39 -3.11 -1.54 0.68
C GLN A 39 -2.28 -2.53 1.52
N ALA A 40 -1.42 -3.32 0.86
CA ALA A 40 -0.62 -4.35 1.50
C ALA A 40 0.42 -3.76 2.48
N TYR A 41 1.22 -2.79 2.02
CA TYR A 41 2.23 -2.16 2.86
C TYR A 41 1.63 -1.30 3.97
N PHE A 42 0.47 -0.69 3.75
CA PHE A 42 -0.21 0.05 4.81
C PHE A 42 -0.64 -0.90 5.94
N ALA A 43 -1.12 -2.08 5.58
CA ALA A 43 -1.49 -3.08 6.58
C ALA A 43 -0.28 -3.54 7.40
N VAL A 44 0.89 -3.74 6.79
CA VAL A 44 2.12 -4.04 7.54
C VAL A 44 2.53 -2.88 8.45
N ALA A 45 2.55 -1.66 7.91
CA ALA A 45 2.95 -0.45 8.63
C ALA A 45 2.05 -0.15 9.85
N TYR A 46 0.75 -0.44 9.72
CA TYR A 46 -0.27 -0.03 10.67
C TYR A 46 -1.07 -1.23 11.22
N HIS A 47 -0.37 -2.33 11.52
CA HIS A 47 -0.90 -3.45 12.32
C HIS A 47 -2.19 -4.08 11.78
N GLY A 48 -2.20 -4.43 10.49
CA GLY A 48 -3.33 -5.07 9.80
C GLY A 48 -4.47 -4.12 9.45
N ARG A 49 -4.32 -2.81 9.67
CA ARG A 49 -5.34 -1.82 9.31
C ARG A 49 -5.48 -1.68 7.79
N LYS A 50 -6.70 -1.54 7.28
CA LYS A 50 -6.96 -1.22 5.87
C LYS A 50 -6.66 0.26 5.57
N LEU A 51 -5.96 0.52 4.47
CA LEU A 51 -5.79 1.87 3.92
C LEU A 51 -7.13 2.38 3.39
N MET A 52 -7.70 1.66 2.42
CA MET A 52 -8.93 2.00 1.71
C MET A 52 -9.94 0.86 1.78
N PRO A 53 -11.24 1.15 1.59
CA PRO A 53 -12.30 0.15 1.50
C PRO A 53 -12.28 -0.50 0.11
N ALA A 54 -11.20 -1.19 -0.22
CA ALA A 54 -11.01 -1.85 -1.51
C ALA A 54 -11.14 -3.37 -1.39
N THR A 55 -11.69 -3.98 -2.44
CA THR A 55 -11.66 -5.42 -2.70
C THR A 55 -10.84 -5.66 -3.95
N PHE A 56 -9.79 -6.45 -3.86
CA PHE A 56 -8.98 -6.78 -5.02
C PHE A 56 -9.42 -8.13 -5.57
N VAL A 57 -9.60 -8.20 -6.87
CA VAL A 57 -9.92 -9.43 -7.60
C VAL A 57 -8.85 -9.70 -8.65
N THR A 58 -8.74 -10.95 -9.08
CA THR A 58 -7.86 -11.35 -10.17
C THR A 58 -8.41 -10.93 -11.52
N ASP A 59 -7.53 -10.46 -12.38
CA ASP A 59 -7.77 -10.19 -13.79
C ASP A 59 -6.63 -10.79 -14.63
N ALA A 60 -6.75 -10.79 -15.96
CA ALA A 60 -5.80 -11.40 -16.90
C ALA A 60 -4.32 -11.04 -16.61
N PHE A 61 -4.06 -9.83 -16.11
CA PHE A 61 -2.71 -9.32 -15.86
C PHE A 61 -2.39 -9.09 -14.38
N GLY A 62 -3.19 -9.64 -13.46
CA GLY A 62 -2.97 -9.53 -12.01
C GLY A 62 -4.08 -8.79 -11.26
N PRO A 63 -3.83 -8.32 -10.04
CA PRO A 63 -4.87 -7.80 -9.16
C PRO A 63 -5.43 -6.46 -9.64
N VAL A 64 -6.75 -6.33 -9.63
CA VAL A 64 -7.47 -5.08 -9.92
C VAL A 64 -8.49 -4.80 -8.82
N GLU A 65 -8.80 -3.52 -8.60
CA GLU A 65 -9.99 -3.14 -7.82
C GLU A 65 -11.10 -2.89 -8.85
N PRO A 66 -12.17 -3.69 -8.87
CA PRO A 66 -13.09 -3.74 -10.00
C PRO A 66 -13.90 -2.44 -10.16
N THR A 67 -14.19 -1.74 -9.06
CA THR A 67 -14.99 -0.51 -9.09
C THR A 67 -14.23 0.62 -9.78
N VAL A 68 -12.96 0.81 -9.40
CA VAL A 68 -12.03 1.77 -9.97
C VAL A 68 -11.74 1.40 -11.41
N PHE A 69 -11.52 0.11 -11.71
CA PHE A 69 -11.29 -0.34 -13.07
C PHE A 69 -12.43 0.06 -13.99
N HIS A 70 -13.68 -0.16 -13.56
CA HIS A 70 -14.87 0.23 -14.30
C HIS A 70 -15.03 1.76 -14.37
N ALA A 71 -14.89 2.47 -13.24
CA ALA A 71 -15.06 3.92 -13.17
C ALA A 71 -14.03 4.70 -14.00
N PHE A 72 -12.82 4.14 -14.20
CA PHE A 72 -11.74 4.75 -14.96
C PHE A 72 -11.61 4.20 -16.39
N ALA A 73 -12.54 3.37 -16.85
CA ALA A 73 -12.48 2.75 -18.18
C ALA A 73 -12.33 3.76 -19.33
N TYR A 74 -12.89 4.98 -19.16
CA TYR A 74 -12.80 6.08 -20.11
C TYR A 74 -11.88 7.22 -19.65
N GLY A 75 -10.99 6.93 -18.70
CA GLY A 75 -10.11 7.92 -18.07
C GLY A 75 -10.67 8.44 -16.74
N ARG A 76 -10.01 9.47 -16.20
CA ARG A 76 -10.38 10.06 -14.91
C ARG A 76 -11.80 10.66 -14.97
N PRO A 77 -12.72 10.29 -14.07
CA PRO A 77 -14.03 10.93 -13.97
C PRO A 77 -13.90 12.43 -13.69
N THR A 78 -14.54 13.28 -14.51
CA THR A 78 -14.41 14.75 -14.42
C THR A 78 -15.27 15.41 -13.34
N MET A 79 -16.33 14.72 -12.89
CA MET A 79 -17.29 15.25 -11.91
C MET A 79 -17.07 14.70 -10.50
N ILE A 80 -15.96 13.99 -10.26
CA ILE A 80 -15.66 13.37 -8.97
C ILE A 80 -14.29 13.85 -8.51
N GLU A 81 -14.25 14.40 -7.29
CA GLU A 81 -13.01 14.82 -6.63
C GLU A 81 -12.73 13.94 -5.42
N GLY A 82 -11.45 13.82 -5.07
CA GLY A 82 -11.00 13.08 -3.89
C GLY A 82 -11.22 13.87 -2.61
N ASN A 83 -11.50 13.17 -1.51
CA ASN A 83 -11.45 13.79 -0.20
C ASN A 83 -9.99 14.15 0.16
N MET A 84 -9.81 15.19 0.98
CA MET A 84 -8.51 15.52 1.53
C MET A 84 -7.97 14.36 2.37
N LEU A 85 -6.77 13.88 2.03
CA LEU A 85 -6.06 12.86 2.78
C LEU A 85 -5.44 13.44 4.05
N SER A 86 -5.40 12.65 5.12
CA SER A 86 -4.66 13.02 6.33
C SER A 86 -3.15 13.04 6.04
N GLU A 87 -2.39 13.86 6.79
CA GLU A 87 -0.93 13.97 6.62
C GLU A 87 -0.23 12.60 6.70
N GLN A 88 -0.69 11.73 7.60
CA GLN A 88 -0.17 10.38 7.75
C GLN A 88 -0.34 9.53 6.48
N VAL A 89 -1.52 9.60 5.87
CA VAL A 89 -1.82 8.83 4.65
C VAL A 89 -1.04 9.41 3.47
N SER A 90 -1.02 10.73 3.30
CA SER A 90 -0.25 11.39 2.25
C SER A 90 1.25 11.08 2.33
N HIS A 91 1.84 11.13 3.52
CA HIS A 91 3.24 10.77 3.73
C HIS A 91 3.51 9.29 3.43
N PHE A 92 2.59 8.39 3.80
CA PHE A 92 2.71 6.97 3.48
C PHE A 92 2.68 6.74 1.96
N LEU A 93 1.71 7.36 1.27
CA LEU A 93 1.58 7.21 -0.18
C LEU A 93 2.76 7.83 -0.94
N ASP A 94 3.35 8.93 -0.45
CA ASP A 94 4.61 9.48 -0.99
C ASP A 94 5.73 8.43 -0.95
N GLY A 95 5.85 7.71 0.18
CA GLY A 95 6.79 6.60 0.30
C GLY A 95 6.58 5.48 -0.73
N ILE A 96 5.31 5.10 -0.95
CA ILE A 96 4.94 4.14 -2.00
C ILE A 96 5.31 4.67 -3.39
N TRP A 97 4.96 5.92 -3.70
CA TRP A 97 5.24 6.54 -5.00
C TRP A 97 6.75 6.62 -5.27
N ARG A 98 7.55 7.08 -4.30
CA ARG A 98 9.00 7.15 -4.44
C ARG A 98 9.65 5.79 -4.68
N ARG A 99 9.08 4.72 -4.10
CA ARG A 99 9.60 3.36 -4.27
C ARG A 99 9.16 2.72 -5.58
N TYR A 100 7.87 2.79 -5.89
CA TYR A 100 7.24 2.00 -6.96
C TYR A 100 6.77 2.83 -8.16
N GLY A 101 6.64 4.14 -8.02
CA GLY A 101 6.31 5.08 -9.11
C GLY A 101 7.27 4.98 -10.31
N PRO A 102 8.59 4.82 -10.12
CA PRO A 102 9.52 4.64 -11.24
C PRO A 102 9.38 3.31 -12.01
N TYR A 103 8.69 2.31 -11.45
CA TYR A 103 8.54 1.01 -12.10
C TYR A 103 7.49 1.08 -13.21
N THR A 104 7.70 0.32 -14.28
CA THR A 104 6.70 0.15 -15.35
C THR A 104 5.58 -0.77 -14.89
N ALA A 105 4.45 -0.74 -15.60
CA ALA A 105 3.33 -1.66 -15.35
C ALA A 105 3.79 -3.13 -15.38
N ASP A 106 4.59 -3.52 -16.37
CA ASP A 106 5.09 -4.90 -16.51
C ASP A 106 6.03 -5.31 -15.38
N GLN A 107 6.91 -4.42 -14.94
CA GLN A 107 7.82 -4.70 -13.82
C GLN A 107 7.04 -4.91 -12.52
N LEU A 108 6.03 -4.07 -12.26
CA LEU A 108 5.15 -4.23 -11.10
C LEU A 108 4.32 -5.50 -11.20
N THR A 109 3.76 -5.79 -12.36
CA THR A 109 3.00 -7.02 -12.63
C THR A 109 3.87 -8.24 -12.35
N LYS A 110 5.05 -8.33 -12.96
CA LYS A 110 5.99 -9.44 -12.75
C LYS A 110 6.31 -9.67 -11.27
N LYS A 111 6.49 -8.59 -10.51
CA LYS A 111 6.76 -8.69 -9.06
C LYS A 111 5.53 -9.22 -8.30
N ILE A 112 4.36 -8.66 -8.58
CA ILE A 112 3.13 -8.92 -7.80
C ILE A 112 2.52 -10.30 -8.10
N ILE A 113 2.60 -10.80 -9.33
CA ILE A 113 2.02 -12.12 -9.69
C ILE A 113 2.70 -13.28 -8.94
N GLU A 114 3.94 -13.11 -8.52
CA GLU A 114 4.69 -14.10 -7.74
C GLU A 114 4.34 -14.08 -6.24
N HIS A 115 3.57 -13.09 -5.79
CA HIS A 115 3.14 -13.02 -4.39
C HIS A 115 2.10 -14.11 -4.13
N ALA A 116 2.34 -14.95 -3.12
CA ALA A 116 1.48 -16.09 -2.79
C ALA A 116 -0.04 -15.78 -2.77
N PRO A 117 -0.56 -14.72 -2.12
CA PRO A 117 -1.99 -14.43 -2.14
C PRO A 117 -2.53 -14.14 -3.55
N VAL A 118 -1.73 -13.52 -4.41
CA VAL A 118 -2.11 -13.25 -5.81
C VAL A 118 -2.03 -14.53 -6.63
N ALA A 119 -0.91 -15.26 -6.56
CA ALA A 119 -0.70 -16.50 -7.31
C ALA A 119 -1.79 -17.55 -7.02
N LEU A 120 -2.15 -17.72 -5.74
CA LEU A 120 -3.19 -18.67 -5.32
C LEU A 120 -4.57 -18.28 -5.85
N ALA A 121 -4.92 -16.99 -5.83
CA ALA A 121 -6.17 -16.52 -6.40
C ALA A 121 -6.18 -16.65 -7.94
N MET A 122 -5.08 -16.29 -8.60
CA MET A 122 -4.93 -16.39 -10.06
C MET A 122 -5.08 -17.83 -10.55
N ALA A 123 -4.62 -18.81 -9.76
CA ALA A 123 -4.78 -20.24 -10.07
C ALA A 123 -6.24 -20.71 -10.08
N LYS A 124 -7.15 -19.99 -9.42
CA LYS A 124 -8.59 -20.31 -9.42
C LYS A 124 -9.34 -19.69 -10.61
N GLY A 125 -8.77 -18.67 -11.24
CA GLY A 125 -9.32 -18.00 -12.41
C GLY A 125 -9.44 -16.49 -12.25
N GLN A 126 -10.17 -15.86 -13.17
CA GLN A 126 -10.48 -14.43 -13.15
C GLN A 126 -11.66 -14.14 -12.21
N ASN A 127 -11.72 -12.92 -11.70
CA ASN A 127 -12.72 -12.44 -10.74
C ASN A 127 -12.70 -13.16 -9.38
N GLU A 128 -11.62 -13.88 -9.08
CA GLU A 128 -11.41 -14.44 -7.75
C GLU A 128 -10.96 -13.33 -6.80
N GLU A 129 -11.62 -13.20 -5.65
CA GLU A 129 -11.19 -12.25 -4.62
C GLU A 129 -9.84 -12.68 -4.05
N ILE A 130 -8.94 -11.70 -3.88
CA ILE A 130 -7.69 -11.86 -3.14
C ILE A 130 -7.97 -11.44 -1.70
N PRO A 131 -8.11 -12.38 -0.75
CA PRO A 131 -8.58 -12.04 0.58
C PRO A 131 -7.60 -11.11 1.29
N PHE A 132 -8.14 -10.06 1.92
CA PHE A 132 -7.30 -9.11 2.66
C PHE A 132 -6.51 -9.80 3.78
N ALA A 133 -7.08 -10.82 4.44
CA ALA A 133 -6.39 -11.57 5.48
C ALA A 133 -5.11 -12.25 4.95
N ASP A 134 -5.17 -12.87 3.77
CA ASP A 134 -4.04 -13.55 3.16
C ASP A 134 -2.97 -12.57 2.70
N MET A 135 -3.38 -11.41 2.18
CA MET A 135 -2.48 -10.29 1.89
C MET A 135 -1.74 -9.83 3.15
N VAL A 136 -2.46 -9.57 4.26
CA VAL A 136 -1.84 -9.14 5.51
C VAL A 136 -0.88 -10.18 6.04
N LYS A 137 -1.28 -11.45 6.03
CA LYS A 137 -0.43 -12.56 6.48
C LYS A 137 0.87 -12.61 5.69
N TYR A 138 0.79 -12.69 4.37
CA TYR A 138 1.95 -12.81 3.48
C TYR A 138 2.94 -11.64 3.65
N TYR A 139 2.44 -10.40 3.60
CA TYR A 139 3.32 -9.24 3.71
C TYR A 139 3.88 -9.04 5.13
N SER A 140 3.15 -9.44 6.18
CA SER A 140 3.65 -9.38 7.57
C SER A 140 4.73 -10.43 7.82
N GLU A 141 4.56 -11.65 7.30
CA GLU A 141 5.57 -12.72 7.36
C GLU A 141 6.84 -12.32 6.61
N ALA A 142 6.69 -11.77 5.40
CA ALA A 142 7.81 -11.26 4.62
C ALA A 142 8.54 -10.11 5.34
N ALA A 143 7.79 -9.21 5.99
CA ALA A 143 8.37 -8.12 6.78
C ALA A 143 9.04 -8.60 8.08
N ALA A 144 8.68 -9.76 8.62
CA ALA A 144 9.36 -10.39 9.76
C ALA A 144 10.66 -11.08 9.33
N ALA A 145 10.70 -11.63 8.11
CA ALA A 145 11.86 -12.29 7.52
C ALA A 145 12.93 -11.31 6.99
N ARG A 146 13.12 -10.14 7.65
CA ARG A 146 13.89 -8.95 7.20
C ARG A 146 15.27 -9.19 6.58
N ASN A 147 15.88 -10.34 6.84
CA ASN A 147 17.23 -10.70 6.39
C ASN A 147 17.26 -11.86 5.39
N ASN A 148 16.11 -12.27 4.83
CA ASN A 148 16.07 -13.30 3.81
C ASN A 148 16.20 -12.66 2.41
N PRO A 149 17.36 -12.79 1.73
CA PRO A 149 17.55 -12.27 0.38
C PRO A 149 16.64 -12.93 -0.67
N ALA A 150 15.96 -14.03 -0.33
CA ALA A 150 14.95 -14.68 -1.18
C ALA A 150 13.52 -14.11 -1.00
N SER A 151 13.32 -13.08 -0.18
CA SER A 151 12.00 -12.43 -0.06
C SER A 151 11.69 -11.62 -1.31
N ASN A 152 10.59 -11.98 -2.01
CA ASN A 152 10.10 -11.23 -3.17
C ASN A 152 9.43 -9.89 -2.79
N VAL A 153 9.22 -9.64 -1.48
CA VAL A 153 8.64 -8.42 -0.93
C VAL A 153 9.76 -7.50 -0.41
N ASP A 154 9.68 -6.22 -0.73
CA ASP A 154 10.67 -5.25 -0.26
C ASP A 154 10.46 -4.94 1.23
N SER A 155 11.52 -4.62 1.97
CA SER A 155 11.39 -4.24 3.38
C SER A 155 10.55 -2.97 3.54
N ILE A 156 9.70 -2.92 4.58
CA ILE A 156 8.89 -1.75 4.91
C ILE A 156 9.73 -0.49 5.08
N ASP A 157 10.99 -0.61 5.52
CA ASP A 157 11.89 0.54 5.72
C ASP A 157 12.27 1.23 4.39
N THR A 158 12.15 0.52 3.26
CA THR A 158 12.36 1.09 1.91
C THR A 158 11.15 1.88 1.42
N VAL A 159 9.97 1.55 1.92
CA VAL A 159 8.69 2.18 1.58
C VAL A 159 8.38 3.33 2.54
N MET A 160 8.69 3.16 3.83
CA MET A 160 8.49 4.16 4.87
C MET A 160 9.84 4.61 5.43
N LYS A 161 10.36 5.72 4.92
CA LYS A 161 11.44 6.41 5.63
C LYS A 161 10.90 7.01 6.93
N PRO A 162 11.64 6.91 8.06
CA PRO A 162 11.22 7.52 9.31
C PRO A 162 10.98 9.02 9.12
N ARG A 163 9.84 9.52 9.61
CA ARG A 163 9.54 10.95 9.57
C ARG A 163 10.56 11.68 10.45
N MET A 164 11.35 12.56 9.84
CA MET A 164 12.34 13.38 10.55
C MET A 164 11.69 14.71 10.95
N MET A 165 11.64 15.01 12.25
CA MET A 165 11.28 16.32 12.77
C MET A 165 12.49 16.99 13.40
N ARG A 166 12.38 18.29 13.70
CA ARG A 166 13.34 18.99 14.54
C ARG A 166 12.83 19.00 15.98
N SER A 167 13.69 18.65 16.93
CA SER A 167 13.41 18.86 18.35
C SER A 167 13.34 20.36 18.67
N GLN A 168 12.85 20.69 19.86
CA GLN A 168 12.93 22.04 20.42
C GLN A 168 14.37 22.60 20.43
N THR A 169 15.38 21.73 20.48
CA THR A 169 16.81 22.06 20.44
C THR A 169 17.39 22.09 19.02
N GLY A 170 16.56 22.01 17.97
CA GLY A 170 16.96 22.06 16.56
C GLY A 170 17.60 20.78 16.03
N LYS A 171 17.75 19.73 16.85
CA LYS A 171 18.34 18.46 16.43
C LYS A 171 17.33 17.67 15.58
N PRO A 172 17.76 16.99 14.50
CA PRO A 172 16.89 16.09 13.77
C PRO A 172 16.55 14.87 14.64
N VAL A 173 15.26 14.52 14.74
CA VAL A 173 14.73 13.40 15.52
C VAL A 173 13.79 12.58 14.65
N THR A 174 13.92 11.26 14.68
CA THR A 174 12.97 10.34 14.06
C THR A 174 11.70 10.25 14.91
N VAL A 175 10.56 10.56 14.32
CA VAL A 175 9.25 10.44 14.98
C VAL A 175 8.82 8.98 14.92
N ALA A 176 8.88 8.31 16.07
CA ALA A 176 8.29 6.99 16.25
C ALA A 176 6.92 7.12 16.92
N ALA A 177 5.93 6.35 16.45
CA ALA A 177 4.67 6.21 17.17
C ALA A 177 4.95 5.64 18.57
N TRP A 178 4.38 6.26 19.60
CA TRP A 178 4.57 5.85 20.98
C TRP A 178 4.07 4.42 21.19
N LYS A 179 4.99 3.50 21.52
CA LYS A 179 4.69 2.12 21.90
C LYS A 179 4.84 1.99 23.41
N PRO A 180 3.74 1.84 24.19
CA PRO A 180 3.86 1.62 25.62
C PRO A 180 4.63 0.31 25.86
N LYS A 181 5.62 0.36 26.76
CA LYS A 181 6.30 -0.86 27.21
C LYS A 181 5.29 -1.71 28.00
N PRO A 182 5.23 -3.04 27.78
CA PRO A 182 4.40 -3.90 28.62
C PRO A 182 4.85 -3.74 30.07
N ALA A 183 3.89 -3.56 30.98
CA ALA A 183 4.16 -3.46 32.40
C ALA A 183 4.89 -4.72 32.87
N SER A 184 6.09 -4.56 33.44
CA SER A 184 6.81 -5.65 34.06
C SER A 184 5.99 -6.12 35.27
N VAL A 185 5.35 -7.28 35.14
CA VAL A 185 4.73 -7.96 36.28
C VAL A 185 5.87 -8.31 37.23
N LYS A 186 5.96 -7.60 38.36
CA LYS A 186 6.80 -8.03 39.47
C LYS A 186 6.26 -9.38 39.94
N LYS A 187 7.11 -10.40 39.90
CA LYS A 187 6.85 -11.68 40.53
C LYS A 187 6.99 -11.44 42.02
N ASP A 188 5.88 -11.43 42.75
CA ASP A 188 5.92 -11.43 44.21
C ASP A 188 6.49 -12.79 44.66
N GLU A 189 7.52 -12.73 45.51
CA GLU A 189 8.15 -13.87 46.20
C GLU A 189 7.25 -14.43 47.31
#